data_AF-A0A484VFE1-F1
#
_entry.id   AF-A0A484VFE1-F1
#
_cell.length_a   1.000
_cell.length_b   1.000
_cell.length_c   1.000
_cell.angle_alpha   90.00
_cell.angle_beta   90.00
_cell.angle_gamma   90.00
#
_symmetry.space_group_name_H-M   'P 1'
#
loop_
_entity.id
_entity.type
_entity.pdbx_description
1 polymer ?
#
loop_
_entity_poly.entity_id
_entity_poly.type
_entity_poly.pdbx_seq_one_letter_code
_entity_poly.pdbx_strand_id
1 'polypeptide(L)'
;MAKLQSVPAMVQAAPDHGQRITSGSWRAGKTSTQRGYGYRWQQERAEYLRLHPFCVRCLDGLGLARASSGEAVINACGDLGLPVPWADLVDHIIEHRGNPALFWDRGNWQGLCQCHHSGDKQREEAARR
;
A
#
# COMPACT_ATOMS: atom_id res chain seq x y z
N MET A 1 -0.70 42.25 -32.94
CA MET A 1 -0.39 41.06 -32.11
C MET A 1 -0.26 41.53 -30.67
N ALA A 2 -1.29 41.37 -29.84
CA ALA A 2 -1.26 41.82 -28.45
C ALA A 2 -0.55 40.77 -27.57
N LYS A 3 0.47 41.18 -26.82
CA LYS A 3 1.18 40.33 -25.86
C LYS A 3 0.28 40.13 -24.63
N LEU A 4 -0.04 38.87 -24.32
CA LEU A 4 -0.67 38.52 -23.05
C LEU A 4 0.35 38.71 -21.91
N GLN A 5 -0.02 39.48 -20.89
CA GLN A 5 0.72 39.61 -19.65
C GLN A 5 0.21 38.57 -18.65
N SER A 6 1.12 37.84 -18.01
CA SER A 6 0.78 36.86 -16.98
C SER A 6 0.39 37.55 -15.66
N VAL A 7 -0.71 37.10 -15.06
CA VAL A 7 -1.14 37.51 -13.72
C VAL A 7 -0.36 36.72 -12.67
N PRO A 8 0.13 37.33 -11.57
CA PRO A 8 0.77 36.58 -10.50
C PRO A 8 -0.24 35.70 -9.75
N ALA A 9 0.19 34.49 -9.38
CA ALA A 9 -0.61 33.56 -8.59
C ALA A 9 -0.81 34.10 -7.17
N MET A 10 -2.01 34.58 -6.87
CA MET A 10 -2.44 34.93 -5.51
C MET A 10 -3.26 33.80 -4.91
N VAL A 11 -2.59 32.71 -4.51
CA VAL A 11 -3.16 31.76 -3.55
C VAL A 11 -2.20 31.73 -2.37
N GLN A 12 -2.66 32.29 -1.25
CA GLN A 12 -1.98 32.17 0.04
C GLN A 12 -2.02 30.70 0.45
N ALA A 13 -0.86 30.12 0.74
CA ALA A 13 -0.77 28.79 1.30
C ALA A 13 -1.56 28.75 2.62
N ALA A 14 -2.51 27.82 2.71
CA ALA A 14 -3.23 27.56 3.96
C ALA A 14 -2.23 27.21 5.08
N PRO A 15 -2.48 27.61 6.33
CA PRO A 15 -1.61 27.24 7.43
C PRO A 15 -1.54 25.73 7.60
N ASP A 16 -0.33 25.25 7.88
CA ASP A 16 0.02 23.87 8.21
C ASP A 16 -1.01 23.27 9.17
N HIS A 17 -1.70 22.22 8.71
CA HIS A 17 -2.71 21.52 9.50
C HIS A 17 -2.03 20.98 10.76
N GLY A 18 -2.34 21.64 11.89
CA GLY A 18 -1.71 21.46 13.18
C GLY A 18 -1.30 20.03 13.49
N GLN A 19 -0.05 19.88 13.93
CA GLN A 19 0.51 18.64 14.43
C GLN A 19 -0.45 18.01 15.44
N ARG A 20 -1.13 16.95 15.02
CA ARG A 20 -1.86 16.06 15.92
C ARG A 20 -0.80 15.33 16.74
N ILE A 21 -0.50 15.84 17.94
CA ILE A 21 0.39 15.15 18.89
C ILE A 21 -0.32 13.86 19.29
N THR A 22 0.01 12.76 18.61
CA THR A 22 -0.39 11.41 19.01
C THR A 22 0.60 10.94 20.09
N SER A 23 0.47 11.50 21.29
CA SER A 23 1.23 11.08 22.46
C SER A 23 0.95 9.59 22.72
N GLY A 24 1.87 8.73 22.29
CA GLY A 24 1.79 7.26 22.45
C GLY A 24 1.83 6.44 21.17
N SER A 25 1.78 7.05 19.97
CA SER A 25 1.94 6.28 18.73
C SER A 25 3.40 5.83 18.56
N TRP A 26 3.65 4.54 18.31
CA TRP A 26 5.00 4.03 18.02
C TRP A 26 5.64 4.70 16.79
N ARG A 27 4.82 5.37 15.96
CA ARG A 27 5.21 6.13 14.78
C ARG A 27 5.61 7.58 15.09
N ALA A 28 5.29 8.10 16.29
CA ALA A 28 5.51 9.50 16.64
C ALA A 28 7.01 9.88 16.57
N GLY A 29 7.31 11.02 15.96
CA GLY A 29 8.68 11.53 15.81
C GLY A 29 9.57 10.79 14.80
N LYS A 30 9.04 9.80 14.07
CA LYS A 30 9.81 9.00 13.10
C LYS A 30 9.33 9.22 11.66
N THR A 31 10.27 9.51 10.76
CA THR A 31 10.05 9.53 9.31
C THR A 31 9.76 8.12 8.78
N SER A 32 9.22 8.01 7.57
CA SER A 32 8.95 6.70 6.94
C SER A 32 10.22 5.83 6.86
N THR A 33 11.34 6.44 6.47
CA THR A 33 12.64 5.77 6.41
C THR A 33 13.10 5.29 7.79
N GLN A 34 12.94 6.11 8.84
CA GLN A 34 13.26 5.71 10.22
C GLN A 34 12.36 4.59 10.74
N ARG A 35 11.20 4.35 10.11
CA ARG A 35 10.33 3.21 10.40
C ARG A 35 10.68 1.95 9.59
N GLY A 36 11.66 2.01 8.69
CA GLY A 36 12.12 0.88 7.87
C GLY A 36 11.81 1.00 6.38
N TYR A 37 10.95 1.93 5.96
CA TYR A 37 10.47 2.05 4.57
C TYR A 37 11.44 2.81 3.64
N GLY A 38 12.75 2.57 3.77
CA GLY A 38 13.82 3.21 2.99
C GLY A 38 14.18 2.50 1.68
N TYR A 39 15.37 2.75 1.14
CA TYR A 39 15.84 2.18 -0.13
C TYR A 39 15.85 0.64 -0.15
N ARG A 40 16.37 0.01 0.92
CA ARG A 40 16.34 -1.46 1.05
C ARG A 40 14.93 -2.02 0.96
N TRP A 41 13.96 -1.35 1.59
CA TRP A 41 12.55 -1.76 1.52
C TRP A 41 12.03 -1.70 0.08
N GLN A 42 12.39 -0.65 -0.69
CA GLN A 42 11.97 -0.52 -2.08
C GLN A 42 12.49 -1.68 -2.95
N GLN A 43 13.75 -2.09 -2.76
CA GLN A 43 14.34 -3.21 -3.49
C GLN A 43 13.63 -4.54 -3.16
N GLU A 44 13.48 -4.83 -1.87
CA GLU A 44 12.86 -6.06 -1.38
C GLU A 44 11.37 -6.14 -1.76
N ARG A 45 10.67 -5.01 -1.69
CA ARG A 45 9.28 -4.87 -2.15
C ARG A 45 9.16 -5.17 -3.64
N ALA A 46 10.07 -4.67 -4.47
CA ALA A 46 10.04 -4.93 -5.91
C ALA A 46 10.25 -6.42 -6.21
N GLU A 47 11.20 -7.07 -5.53
CA GLU A 47 11.41 -8.52 -5.65
C GLU A 47 10.17 -9.30 -5.20
N TYR A 48 9.59 -8.94 -4.06
CA TYR A 48 8.39 -9.60 -3.55
C TYR A 48 7.22 -9.49 -4.52
N LEU A 49 6.93 -8.30 -5.07
CA LEU A 49 5.84 -8.11 -6.03
C LEU A 49 6.07 -8.89 -7.34
N ARG A 50 7.33 -9.13 -7.74
CA ARG A 50 7.64 -9.99 -8.89
C ARG A 50 7.27 -11.45 -8.64
N LEU A 51 7.42 -11.92 -7.40
CA LEU A 51 7.10 -13.29 -6.98
C LEU A 51 5.63 -13.45 -6.58
N HIS A 52 4.99 -12.37 -6.15
CA HIS A 52 3.62 -12.31 -5.65
C HIS A 52 2.84 -11.20 -6.37
N PRO A 53 2.57 -11.36 -7.69
CA PRO A 53 2.09 -10.27 -8.53
C PRO A 53 0.62 -9.92 -8.31
N PHE A 54 -0.14 -10.71 -7.54
CA PHE A 54 -1.59 -10.56 -7.39
C PHE A 54 -2.00 -10.14 -5.99
N CYS A 55 -3.08 -9.36 -5.90
CA CYS A 55 -3.69 -8.97 -4.64
C CYS A 55 -4.29 -10.19 -3.94
N VAL A 56 -3.80 -10.50 -2.74
CA VAL A 56 -4.24 -11.69 -2.00
C VAL A 56 -5.74 -11.68 -1.71
N ARG A 57 -6.33 -10.50 -1.45
CA ARG A 57 -7.76 -10.36 -1.16
C ARG A 57 -8.64 -10.56 -2.39
N CYS A 58 -8.16 -10.15 -3.56
CA CYS A 58 -8.86 -10.45 -4.81
C CYS A 58 -8.82 -11.95 -5.11
N LEU A 59 -7.67 -12.61 -4.90
CA LEU A 59 -7.56 -14.06 -5.08
C LEU A 59 -8.52 -14.80 -4.15
N ASP A 60 -8.56 -14.42 -2.87
CA ASP A 60 -9.49 -14.99 -1.89
C ASP A 60 -10.96 -14.82 -2.34
N GLY A 61 -11.34 -13.63 -2.82
CA GLY A 61 -12.69 -13.35 -3.34
C GLY A 61 -13.05 -14.13 -4.61
N LEU A 62 -12.05 -14.51 -5.41
CA LEU A 62 -12.20 -15.37 -6.59
C LEU A 62 -12.10 -16.87 -6.26
N GLY A 63 -11.81 -17.23 -4.99
CA GLY A 63 -11.58 -18.62 -4.60
C GLY A 63 -10.28 -19.23 -5.15
N LEU A 64 -9.31 -18.40 -5.52
CA LEU A 64 -8.04 -18.82 -6.10
C LEU A 64 -6.94 -18.89 -5.04
N ALA A 65 -6.09 -19.91 -5.13
CA ALA A 65 -4.94 -20.03 -4.24
C ALA A 65 -3.90 -18.93 -4.53
N ARG A 66 -3.17 -18.48 -3.50
CA ARG A 66 -2.04 -17.54 -3.65
C ARG A 66 -0.91 -18.06 -4.55
N ALA A 67 -0.83 -19.37 -4.73
CA ALA A 67 0.12 -20.04 -5.60
C ALA A 67 -0.40 -20.28 -7.03
N SER A 68 -1.60 -19.76 -7.36
CA SER A 68 -2.16 -19.91 -8.71
C SER A 68 -1.23 -19.30 -9.75
N SER A 69 -1.10 -19.96 -10.91
CA SER A 69 -0.32 -19.42 -12.02
C SER A 69 -0.95 -18.12 -12.54
N GLY A 70 -0.13 -17.27 -13.17
CA GLY A 70 -0.64 -16.05 -13.78
C GLY A 70 -1.72 -16.31 -14.82
N GLU A 71 -1.57 -17.37 -15.61
CA GLU A 71 -2.56 -17.82 -16.58
C GLU A 71 -3.90 -18.20 -15.93
N ALA A 72 -3.88 -18.97 -14.83
CA ALA A 72 -5.10 -19.36 -14.13
C ALA A 72 -5.86 -18.13 -13.60
N VAL A 73 -5.13 -17.14 -13.06
CA VAL A 73 -5.74 -15.90 -12.56
C VAL A 73 -6.32 -15.07 -13.71
N ILE A 74 -5.56 -14.90 -14.81
CA ILE A 74 -6.00 -14.12 -15.98
C ILE A 74 -7.26 -14.73 -16.60
N ASN A 75 -7.29 -16.06 -16.78
CA ASN A 75 -8.44 -16.74 -17.37
C ASN A 75 -9.69 -16.62 -16.47
N ALA A 76 -9.55 -16.87 -15.16
CA ALA A 76 -10.65 -16.72 -14.22
C ALA A 76 -11.22 -15.29 -14.20
N CYS A 77 -10.37 -14.27 -14.27
CA CYS A 77 -10.82 -12.89 -14.40
C CYS A 77 -11.52 -12.63 -15.73
N GLY A 78 -10.98 -13.17 -16.84
CA GLY A 78 -11.58 -13.06 -18.17
C GLY A 78 -12.99 -13.64 -18.26
N ASP A 79 -13.19 -14.84 -17.72
CA ASP A 79 -14.49 -15.53 -17.69
C ASP A 79 -15.56 -14.74 -16.91
N LEU A 80 -15.13 -13.98 -15.91
CA LEU A 80 -16.00 -13.14 -15.08
C LEU A 80 -16.13 -11.70 -15.57
N GLY A 81 -15.39 -11.31 -16.62
CA GLY A 81 -15.34 -9.93 -17.10
C GLY A 81 -14.72 -8.95 -16.09
N LEU A 82 -13.81 -9.43 -15.25
CA LEU A 82 -13.14 -8.66 -14.19
C LEU A 82 -11.72 -8.24 -14.62
N PRO A 83 -11.21 -7.09 -14.12
CA PRO A 83 -9.81 -6.73 -14.31
C PRO A 83 -8.88 -7.69 -13.57
N VAL A 84 -7.70 -7.94 -14.15
CA VAL A 84 -6.66 -8.75 -13.49
C VAL A 84 -6.20 -8.07 -12.19
N PRO A 85 -6.18 -8.79 -11.06
CA PRO A 85 -6.00 -8.18 -9.74
C PRO A 85 -4.53 -8.02 -9.37
N TRP A 86 -3.81 -7.17 -10.09
CA TRP A 86 -2.41 -6.90 -9.78
C TRP A 86 -2.24 -6.32 -8.37
N ALA A 87 -1.17 -6.73 -7.68
CA ALA A 87 -0.73 -6.12 -6.44
C ALA A 87 0.12 -4.89 -6.77
N ASP A 88 -0.31 -3.72 -6.30
CA ASP A 88 0.42 -2.47 -6.50
C ASP A 88 1.43 -2.23 -5.38
N LEU A 89 1.18 -2.80 -4.20
CA LEU A 89 1.95 -2.55 -2.98
C LEU A 89 2.04 -3.77 -2.08
N VAL A 90 3.00 -3.71 -1.17
CA VAL A 90 3.23 -4.72 -0.13
C VAL A 90 2.88 -4.11 1.21
N ASP A 91 2.16 -4.89 1.99
CA ASP A 91 1.70 -4.53 3.31
C ASP A 91 2.11 -5.58 4.36
N HIS A 92 2.23 -5.16 5.62
CA HIS A 92 2.47 -6.07 6.74
C HIS A 92 1.14 -6.61 7.27
N ILE A 93 0.99 -7.93 7.32
CA ILE A 93 -0.18 -8.63 7.86
C ILE A 93 -0.34 -8.30 9.35
N ILE A 94 0.73 -8.47 10.12
CA ILE A 94 0.85 -8.09 11.52
C ILE A 94 1.65 -6.79 11.58
N GLU A 95 1.09 -5.79 12.27
CA GLU A 95 1.78 -4.51 12.49
C GLU A 95 3.15 -4.72 13.15
N HIS A 96 4.22 -4.29 12.49
CA HIS A 96 5.57 -4.50 13.00
C HIS A 96 5.92 -3.62 14.21
N ARG A 97 5.25 -2.47 14.43
CA ARG A 97 5.44 -1.56 15.57
C ARG A 97 6.90 -1.15 15.87
N GLY A 98 7.73 -1.13 14.83
CA GLY A 98 9.16 -0.85 14.94
C GLY A 98 10.04 -2.07 15.25
N ASN A 99 9.47 -3.27 15.41
CA ASN A 99 10.21 -4.53 15.50
C ASN A 99 10.83 -4.86 14.13
N PRO A 100 12.17 -4.87 13.99
CA PRO A 100 12.83 -5.15 12.71
C PRO A 100 12.66 -6.59 12.23
N ALA A 101 12.60 -7.57 13.14
CA ALA A 101 12.41 -8.97 12.75
C ALA A 101 11.05 -9.18 12.09
N LEU A 102 10.00 -8.60 12.67
CA LEU A 102 8.64 -8.66 12.12
C LEU A 102 8.47 -7.79 10.86
N PHE A 103 9.26 -6.72 10.72
CA PHE A 103 9.27 -5.87 9.53
C PHE A 103 9.86 -6.61 8.31
N TRP A 104 10.94 -7.36 8.50
CA TRP A 104 11.66 -8.06 7.44
C TRP A 104 11.21 -9.50 7.21
N ASP A 105 10.25 -10.00 7.98
CA ASP A 105 9.62 -11.29 7.76
C ASP A 105 8.76 -11.28 6.48
N ARG A 106 9.25 -11.90 5.41
CA ARG A 106 8.51 -12.04 4.14
C ARG A 106 7.21 -12.83 4.31
N GLY A 107 7.10 -13.70 5.31
CA GLY A 107 5.85 -14.40 5.65
C GLY A 107 4.80 -13.48 6.28
N ASN A 108 5.23 -12.36 6.85
CA ASN A 108 4.37 -11.29 7.34
C ASN A 108 4.00 -10.27 6.25
N TRP A 109 4.43 -10.46 5.00
CA TRP A 109 4.10 -9.57 3.89
C TRP A 109 2.90 -10.09 3.11
N GLN A 110 2.11 -9.17 2.54
CA GLN A 110 1.03 -9.47 1.61
C GLN A 110 0.99 -8.45 0.46
N GLY A 111 0.81 -8.95 -0.76
CA GLY A 111 0.55 -8.11 -1.94
C GLY A 111 -0.91 -7.66 -1.99
N LEU A 112 -1.16 -6.36 -2.15
CA LEU A 112 -2.50 -5.79 -2.22
C LEU A 112 -2.63 -4.82 -3.41
N CYS A 113 -3.82 -4.76 -4.02
CA CYS A 113 -4.21 -3.64 -4.87
C CYS A 113 -4.39 -2.38 -4.01
N GLN A 114 -4.34 -1.21 -4.64
CA GLN A 114 -4.70 0.05 -3.98
C GLN A 114 -6.11 0.00 -3.34
N CYS A 115 -7.03 -0.75 -3.95
CA CYS A 115 -8.41 -0.90 -3.49
C CYS A 115 -8.53 -1.51 -2.08
N HIS A 116 -7.90 -2.66 -1.88
CA HIS A 116 -7.92 -3.41 -0.63
C HIS A 116 -6.96 -2.84 0.42
N HIS A 117 -5.91 -2.13 0.00
CA HIS A 117 -5.04 -1.42 0.94
C HIS A 117 -5.68 -0.15 1.53
N SER A 118 -6.42 0.61 0.72
CA SER A 118 -7.03 1.86 1.18
C SER A 118 -8.38 1.66 1.87
N GLY A 119 -9.24 0.77 1.36
CA GLY A 119 -10.58 0.53 1.90
C GLY A 119 -10.61 -0.50 3.02
N ASP A 120 -10.20 -1.73 2.73
CA ASP A 120 -10.46 -2.88 3.61
C ASP A 120 -9.57 -2.85 4.84
N LYS A 121 -8.27 -2.60 4.66
CA LYS A 121 -7.34 -2.51 5.78
C LYS A 121 -7.71 -1.40 6.76
N GLN A 122 -8.15 -0.23 6.28
CA GLN A 122 -8.57 0.84 7.18
C GLN A 122 -9.83 0.46 7.99
N ARG A 123 -10.78 -0.27 7.39
CA ARG A 123 -11.95 -0.79 8.12
C ARG A 123 -11.56 -1.85 9.15
N GLU A 124 -10.66 -2.77 8.80
CA GLU A 124 -10.15 -3.78 9.71
C GLU A 124 -9.35 -3.18 10.88
N GLU A 125 -8.49 -2.20 10.61
CA GLU A 125 -7.76 -1.46 11.64
C GLU A 125 -8.69 -0.66 12.56
N ALA A 126 -9.75 -0.06 12.00
CA ALA A 126 -10.76 0.65 12.79
C ALA A 126 -11.57 -0.29 13.69
N ALA A 127 -11.91 -1.49 13.20
CA ALA A 127 -12.64 -2.50 13.97
C ALA A 127 -11.80 -3.14 15.11
N ARG A 128 -10.46 -3.02 15.05
CA ARG A 128 -9.52 -3.55 16.06
C ARG A 128 -9.10 -2.51 17.12
N ARG A 129 -9.59 -1.27 17.03
CA ARG A 129 -9.37 -0.20 18.02
C ARG A 129 -10.53 -0.13 19.00
#